data_AF-A0A8J3Z3Z9-F1
#
_entry.id   AF-A0A8J3Z3Z9-F1
#
_cell.length_a   1.000
_cell.length_b   1.000
_cell.length_c   1.000
_cell.angle_alpha   90.00
_cell.angle_beta   90.00
_cell.angle_gamma   90.00
#
_symmetry.space_group_name_H-M   'P 1'
#
loop_
_entity.id
_entity.type
_entity.pdbx_description
1 polymer ?
#
loop_
_entity_poly.entity_id
_entity_poly.type
_entity_poly.pdbx_seq_one_letter_code
_entity_poly.pdbx_strand_id
1 'polypeptide(L)'
;MVRVRAPRLLIAGGAAAALLAAGIGIAAASDKPAANKPAAANVQAAGTISCPTVADKLPAIPAAAAAEVQQNLDLLDKQIAEANNRLATSVGQGGPAFVQNAILGPLADKRRATIDRIAIAIGRHAARPTGLDSLATCTLGAGGGVQQPPANGGAQPPANGGNQPPATQPATQPPAAAGTISCPTVADKLPAIPAAAKAEVDRNLELLNKQIAEANTRLANSVGQGGPAFVQNAILGPLADKRRSTIDRIAIAIGRHTAKPTGLDSLATCTVA
;
A
#
# COMPACT_ATOMS: atom_id res chain seq x y z
N MET A 1 -22.39 -43.06 43.12
CA MET A 1 -22.19 -42.20 44.31
C MET A 1 -20.82 -42.48 44.90
N VAL A 2 -19.82 -41.60 44.72
CA VAL A 2 -18.65 -41.44 45.63
C VAL A 2 -18.22 -39.97 45.55
N ARG A 3 -17.99 -39.36 46.71
CA ARG A 3 -17.76 -37.92 46.95
C ARG A 3 -16.28 -37.51 46.81
N VAL A 4 -16.06 -36.36 46.17
CA VAL A 4 -15.33 -35.15 46.61
C VAL A 4 -14.06 -35.29 47.48
N ARG A 5 -12.94 -34.66 47.05
CA ARG A 5 -12.24 -33.58 47.80
C ARG A 5 -11.12 -32.93 46.97
N ALA A 6 -11.16 -31.60 46.90
CA ALA A 6 -10.09 -30.71 46.44
C ALA A 6 -9.30 -30.16 47.65
N PRO A 7 -8.00 -29.82 47.51
CA PRO A 7 -7.31 -29.00 48.49
C PRO A 7 -7.37 -27.51 48.11
N ARG A 8 -7.81 -26.69 49.08
CA ARG A 8 -7.62 -25.24 49.12
C ARG A 8 -6.28 -24.96 49.80
N LEU A 9 -5.47 -24.06 49.24
CA LEU A 9 -4.33 -23.46 49.94
C LEU A 9 -4.55 -21.95 50.09
N LEU A 10 -4.52 -21.52 51.36
CA LEU A 10 -4.66 -20.17 51.88
C LEU A 10 -3.28 -19.70 52.36
N ILE A 11 -2.79 -18.55 51.91
CA ILE A 11 -1.75 -17.70 52.56
C ILE A 11 -2.07 -16.25 52.11
N ALA A 12 -2.73 -15.40 52.92
CA ALA A 12 -2.16 -14.45 53.91
C ALA A 12 -1.09 -13.52 53.26
N GLY A 13 -1.08 -12.20 53.36
CA GLY A 13 -1.80 -11.17 54.11
C GLY A 13 -0.93 -9.88 54.11
N GLY A 14 -1.56 -8.70 54.15
CA GLY A 14 -0.95 -7.41 54.56
C GLY A 14 -0.14 -6.65 53.48
N ALA A 15 -0.17 -5.32 53.36
CA ALA A 15 -0.71 -4.26 54.20
C ALA A 15 -0.96 -2.98 53.36
N ALA A 16 -1.97 -2.21 53.76
CA ALA A 16 -2.23 -0.86 53.27
C ALA A 16 -1.36 0.17 54.03
N ALA A 17 -0.86 1.17 53.32
CA ALA A 17 -0.40 2.42 53.92
C ALA A 17 -0.91 3.58 53.05
N ALA A 18 -1.93 4.27 53.56
CA ALA A 18 -2.38 5.56 53.06
C ALA A 18 -1.49 6.65 53.68
N LEU A 19 -0.93 7.54 52.86
CA LEU A 19 -0.36 8.81 53.29
C LEU A 19 -0.90 9.91 52.38
N LEU A 20 -1.87 10.65 52.91
CA LEU A 20 -2.26 11.97 52.44
C LEU A 20 -1.30 12.98 53.06
N ALA A 21 -0.45 13.59 52.25
CA ALA A 21 0.23 14.83 52.58
C ALA A 21 0.19 15.74 51.35
N ALA A 22 -0.50 16.87 51.50
CA ALA A 22 -0.49 17.97 50.54
C ALA A 22 0.88 18.69 50.58
N GLY A 23 1.44 19.00 49.41
CA GLY A 23 2.66 19.81 49.30
C GLY A 23 3.30 19.78 47.90
N ILE A 24 2.79 20.61 47.00
CA ILE A 24 3.45 21.36 45.90
C ILE A 24 4.79 20.82 45.32
N GLY A 25 4.70 20.34 44.07
CA GLY A 25 5.65 20.41 42.95
C GLY A 25 7.17 20.42 43.17
N ILE A 26 7.85 19.43 42.60
CA ILE A 26 8.97 19.51 41.62
C ILE A 26 9.34 18.05 41.28
N ALA A 27 9.47 17.74 39.99
CA ALA A 27 9.53 16.38 39.45
C ALA A 27 10.74 15.56 39.96
N ALA A 28 10.44 14.41 40.57
CA ALA A 28 11.43 13.44 41.04
C ALA A 28 12.03 12.64 39.87
N ALA A 29 13.36 12.59 39.83
CA ALA A 29 14.16 11.67 39.04
C ALA A 29 14.25 10.30 39.75
N SER A 30 14.19 9.21 38.99
CA SER A 30 14.64 7.87 39.40
C SER A 30 15.10 7.08 38.17
N ASP A 31 16.26 6.44 38.28
CA ASP A 31 17.08 5.85 37.21
C ASP A 31 16.58 4.52 36.59
N LYS A 32 16.47 4.52 35.24
CA LYS A 32 16.86 3.55 34.16
C LYS A 32 16.48 2.03 34.17
N PRO A 33 16.42 1.34 32.98
CA PRO A 33 16.60 1.80 31.59
C PRO A 33 15.51 1.39 30.54
N ALA A 34 15.31 2.31 29.58
CA ALA A 34 15.08 2.16 28.14
C ALA A 34 14.09 1.12 27.55
N ALA A 35 12.92 1.61 27.13
CA ALA A 35 12.32 1.26 25.83
C ALA A 35 11.84 2.55 25.16
N ASN A 36 12.46 2.90 24.03
CA ASN A 36 12.20 4.09 23.24
C ASN A 36 10.72 4.17 22.80
N LYS A 37 9.98 5.15 23.29
CA LYS A 37 8.69 5.57 22.74
C LYS A 37 8.95 6.79 21.85
N PRO A 38 8.90 6.69 20.50
CA PRO A 38 9.13 7.86 19.67
C PRO A 38 7.93 8.80 19.76
N ALA A 39 8.23 10.05 20.10
CA ALA A 39 7.51 11.30 19.90
C ALA A 39 6.07 11.22 19.33
N ALA A 40 5.07 11.19 20.22
CA ALA A 40 3.68 11.54 19.88
C ALA A 40 3.48 13.07 19.70
N ALA A 41 4.48 13.89 20.05
CA ALA A 41 4.38 15.36 20.03
C ALA A 41 4.57 15.98 18.63
N ASN A 42 5.12 15.25 17.65
CA ASN A 42 5.40 15.79 16.31
C ASN A 42 4.31 15.46 15.26
N VAL A 43 3.30 14.67 15.62
CA VAL A 43 2.23 14.27 14.70
C VAL A 43 1.21 15.40 14.46
N GLN A 44 1.08 16.34 15.41
CA GLN A 44 0.02 17.35 15.37
C GLN A 44 0.24 18.47 14.34
N ALA A 45 1.47 18.68 13.87
CA ALA A 45 1.79 19.70 12.87
C ALA A 45 1.62 19.22 11.41
N ALA A 46 1.51 17.91 11.16
CA ALA A 46 1.54 17.31 9.83
C ALA A 46 0.15 17.01 9.21
N GLY A 47 -0.92 17.08 10.00
CA GLY A 47 -2.23 16.52 9.65
C GLY A 47 -2.29 14.99 9.85
N THR A 48 -3.47 14.40 9.70
CA THR A 48 -3.68 12.93 9.82
C THR A 48 -4.34 12.40 8.58
N ILE A 49 -3.89 11.26 8.05
CA ILE A 49 -4.49 10.64 6.88
C ILE A 49 -5.80 9.95 7.28
N SER A 50 -6.88 10.29 6.59
CA SER A 50 -8.20 9.68 6.74
C SER A 50 -8.56 8.89 5.48
N CYS A 51 -8.94 7.63 5.67
CA CYS A 51 -9.31 6.72 4.59
C CYS A 51 -10.72 6.16 4.84
N PRO A 52 -11.53 5.94 3.79
CA PRO A 52 -12.81 5.24 3.92
C PRO A 52 -12.64 3.84 4.53
N THR A 53 -13.57 3.45 5.40
CA THR A 53 -13.63 2.10 5.95
C THR A 53 -14.12 1.12 4.88
N VAL A 54 -13.49 -0.04 4.79
CA VAL A 54 -13.84 -1.07 3.80
C VAL A 54 -14.78 -2.10 4.39
N ALA A 55 -14.58 -2.48 5.66
CA ALA A 55 -15.36 -3.53 6.33
C ALA A 55 -16.89 -3.29 6.25
N ASP A 56 -17.33 -2.04 6.43
CA ASP A 56 -18.76 -1.68 6.41
C ASP A 56 -19.40 -1.70 5.01
N LYS A 57 -18.59 -1.83 3.95
CA LYS A 57 -19.02 -1.86 2.55
C LYS A 57 -18.91 -3.25 1.94
N LEU A 58 -18.42 -4.24 2.69
CA LEU A 58 -18.36 -5.62 2.23
C LEU A 58 -19.73 -6.29 2.37
N PRO A 59 -20.14 -7.12 1.39
CA PRO A 59 -21.29 -8.00 1.54
C PRO A 59 -21.00 -9.10 2.58
N ALA A 60 -21.97 -9.99 2.81
CA ALA A 60 -21.76 -11.16 3.67
C ALA A 60 -20.51 -11.95 3.22
N ILE A 61 -19.54 -12.08 4.12
CA ILE A 61 -18.27 -12.74 3.86
C ILE A 61 -18.45 -14.25 4.05
N PRO A 62 -18.17 -15.09 3.04
CA PRO A 62 -18.19 -16.54 3.20
C PRO A 62 -17.21 -16.99 4.28
N ALA A 63 -17.57 -17.99 5.09
CA ALA A 63 -16.72 -18.49 6.18
C ALA A 63 -15.33 -18.94 5.67
N ALA A 64 -15.28 -19.55 4.48
CA ALA A 64 -14.03 -19.96 3.82
C ALA A 64 -13.09 -18.78 3.46
N ALA A 65 -13.63 -17.58 3.26
CA ALA A 65 -12.85 -16.38 2.93
C ALA A 65 -12.52 -15.51 4.15
N ALA A 66 -13.15 -15.74 5.31
CA ALA A 66 -13.11 -14.83 6.46
C ALA A 66 -11.69 -14.53 6.94
N ALA A 67 -10.83 -15.55 7.06
CA ALA A 67 -9.45 -15.36 7.50
C ALA A 67 -8.61 -14.55 6.49
N GLU A 68 -8.77 -14.80 5.20
CA GLU A 68 -8.06 -14.06 4.15
C GLU A 68 -8.55 -12.61 4.07
N VAL A 69 -9.86 -12.38 4.19
CA VAL A 69 -10.44 -11.03 4.22
C VAL A 69 -9.93 -10.26 5.44
N GLN A 70 -9.93 -10.87 6.63
CA GLN A 70 -9.42 -10.23 7.84
C GLN A 70 -7.95 -9.83 7.71
N GLN A 71 -7.09 -10.71 7.19
CA GLN A 71 -5.68 -10.37 6.98
C GLN A 71 -5.49 -9.19 6.03
N ASN A 72 -6.32 -9.07 4.99
CA ASN A 72 -6.26 -7.94 4.09
C ASN A 72 -6.82 -6.65 4.72
N LEU A 73 -7.82 -6.73 5.60
CA LEU A 73 -8.28 -5.58 6.38
C LEU A 73 -7.18 -5.08 7.33
N ASP A 74 -6.51 -5.99 8.04
CA ASP A 74 -5.37 -5.65 8.89
C ASP A 74 -4.21 -5.03 8.08
N LEU A 75 -4.02 -5.48 6.83
CA LEU A 75 -3.04 -4.91 5.92
C LEU A 75 -3.40 -3.48 5.49
N LEU A 76 -4.68 -3.16 5.29
CA LEU A 76 -5.12 -1.80 5.01
C LEU A 76 -4.78 -0.87 6.18
N ASP A 77 -4.98 -1.31 7.42
CA ASP A 77 -4.65 -0.53 8.61
C ASP A 77 -3.13 -0.28 8.73
N LYS A 78 -2.32 -1.31 8.44
CA LYS A 78 -0.86 -1.17 8.38
C LYS A 78 -0.40 -0.15 7.33
N GLN A 79 -1.02 -0.16 6.16
CA GLN A 79 -0.72 0.81 5.09
C GLN A 79 -1.04 2.25 5.52
N ILE A 80 -2.15 2.45 6.23
CA ILE A 80 -2.52 3.76 6.80
C ILE A 80 -1.50 4.19 7.86
N ALA A 81 -1.09 3.28 8.75
CA ALA A 81 -0.10 3.58 9.78
C ALA A 81 1.27 3.94 9.19
N GLU A 82 1.73 3.20 8.17
CA GLU A 82 2.97 3.49 7.44
C GLU A 82 2.90 4.87 6.77
N ALA A 83 1.77 5.20 6.12
CA ALA A 83 1.60 6.48 5.47
C ALA A 83 1.54 7.66 6.47
N ASN A 84 0.87 7.48 7.62
CA ASN A 84 0.87 8.47 8.70
C ASN A 84 2.27 8.67 9.30
N ASN A 85 3.04 7.60 9.45
CA ASN A 85 4.43 7.71 9.90
C ASN A 85 5.27 8.50 8.89
N ARG A 86 5.15 8.17 7.59
CA ARG A 86 5.84 8.91 6.52
C ARG A 86 5.46 10.39 6.52
N LEU A 87 4.17 10.70 6.63
CA LEU A 87 3.66 12.07 6.75
C LEU A 87 4.31 12.83 7.92
N ALA A 88 4.35 12.23 9.10
CA ALA A 88 4.98 12.83 10.28
C ALA A 88 6.50 13.04 10.12
N THR A 89 7.19 12.14 9.40
CA THR A 89 8.64 12.26 9.15
C THR A 89 9.00 13.18 7.97
N SER A 90 8.03 13.57 7.15
CA SER A 90 8.22 14.42 5.97
C SER A 90 7.78 15.88 6.18
N VAL A 91 7.52 16.29 7.43
CA VAL A 91 7.17 17.67 7.76
C VAL A 91 8.29 18.61 7.30
N GLY A 92 7.93 19.66 6.55
CA GLY A 92 8.87 20.62 5.98
C GLY A 92 9.48 20.21 4.63
N GLN A 93 9.15 19.04 4.07
CA GLN A 93 9.60 18.62 2.75
C GLN A 93 8.50 18.82 1.68
N GLY A 94 8.82 19.58 0.62
CA GLY A 94 8.09 19.56 -0.67
C GLY A 94 6.63 20.05 -0.70
N GLY A 95 6.06 20.51 0.41
CA GLY A 95 4.73 21.13 0.47
C GLY A 95 3.55 20.19 0.15
N PRO A 96 2.33 20.73 -0.07
CA PRO A 96 1.13 19.92 -0.30
C PRO A 96 1.21 18.99 -1.51
N ALA A 97 1.91 19.42 -2.57
CA ALA A 97 2.11 18.60 -3.77
C ALA A 97 2.96 17.35 -3.48
N PHE A 98 3.92 17.43 -2.55
CA PHE A 98 4.70 16.27 -2.14
C PHE A 98 3.82 15.26 -1.38
N VAL A 99 2.98 15.72 -0.44
CA VAL A 99 2.08 14.83 0.29
C VAL A 99 1.13 14.11 -0.67
N GLN A 100 0.59 14.82 -1.66
CA GLN A 100 -0.30 14.24 -2.65
C GLN A 100 0.41 13.18 -3.50
N ASN A 101 1.60 13.48 -4.02
CA ASN A 101 2.29 12.63 -4.99
C ASN A 101 3.12 11.51 -4.36
N ALA A 102 3.75 11.77 -3.22
CA ALA A 102 4.70 10.85 -2.60
C ALA A 102 4.08 10.02 -1.47
N ILE A 103 2.93 10.43 -0.93
CA ILE A 103 2.27 9.75 0.20
C ILE A 103 0.88 9.26 -0.19
N LEU A 104 -0.04 10.17 -0.53
CA LEU A 104 -1.44 9.83 -0.78
C LEU A 104 -1.64 9.01 -2.07
N GLY A 105 -0.92 9.34 -3.15
CA GLY A 105 -0.95 8.58 -4.41
C GLY A 105 -0.53 7.12 -4.21
N PRO A 106 0.71 6.85 -3.71
CA PRO A 106 1.16 5.48 -3.43
C PRO A 106 0.30 4.74 -2.42
N LEU A 107 -0.27 5.44 -1.42
CA LEU A 107 -1.21 4.85 -0.48
C LEU A 107 -2.50 4.40 -1.18
N ALA A 108 -3.06 5.24 -2.05
CA ALA A 108 -4.27 4.91 -2.81
C ALA A 108 -4.06 3.66 -3.68
N ASP A 109 -2.90 3.54 -4.33
CA ASP A 109 -2.56 2.37 -5.14
C ASP A 109 -2.41 1.09 -4.29
N LYS A 110 -1.69 1.16 -3.17
CA LYS A 110 -1.54 0.03 -2.22
C LYS A 110 -2.89 -0.43 -1.67
N ARG A 111 -3.75 0.52 -1.31
CA ARG A 111 -5.11 0.24 -0.82
C ARG A 111 -5.99 -0.37 -1.89
N ARG A 112 -6.00 0.19 -3.11
CA ARG A 112 -6.73 -0.37 -4.26
C ARG A 112 -6.37 -1.82 -4.48
N ALA A 113 -5.07 -2.12 -4.55
CA ALA A 113 -4.59 -3.50 -4.75
C ALA A 113 -5.03 -4.44 -3.62
N THR A 114 -5.14 -3.94 -2.39
CA THR A 114 -5.57 -4.74 -1.22
C THR A 114 -7.08 -4.94 -1.19
N ILE A 115 -7.85 -3.91 -1.52
CA ILE A 115 -9.31 -3.99 -1.70
C ILE A 115 -9.66 -4.97 -2.82
N ASP A 116 -8.91 -4.97 -3.92
CA ASP A 116 -9.10 -5.92 -5.02
C ASP A 116 -8.86 -7.37 -4.56
N ARG A 117 -7.82 -7.61 -3.73
CA ARG A 117 -7.60 -8.93 -3.10
C ARG A 117 -8.78 -9.36 -2.24
N ILE A 118 -9.38 -8.45 -1.47
CA ILE A 118 -10.59 -8.74 -0.69
C ILE A 118 -11.74 -9.15 -1.61
N ALA A 119 -11.98 -8.39 -2.69
CA ALA A 119 -13.03 -8.71 -3.65
C ALA A 119 -12.80 -10.07 -4.32
N ILE A 120 -11.57 -10.39 -4.68
CA ILE A 120 -11.20 -11.69 -5.26
C ILE A 120 -11.40 -12.82 -4.24
N ALA A 121 -10.96 -12.66 -2.99
CA ALA A 121 -11.11 -13.67 -1.95
C ALA A 121 -12.59 -14.04 -1.72
N ILE A 122 -13.47 -13.04 -1.65
CA ILE A 122 -14.92 -13.23 -1.58
C ILE A 122 -15.43 -13.90 -2.87
N GLY A 123 -14.97 -13.41 -4.03
CA GLY A 123 -15.36 -13.89 -5.37
C GLY A 123 -15.04 -15.36 -5.67
N ARG A 124 -14.16 -16.01 -4.89
CA ARG A 124 -13.89 -17.46 -5.01
C ARG A 124 -15.00 -18.32 -4.41
N HIS A 125 -15.80 -17.77 -3.49
CA HIS A 125 -16.78 -18.51 -2.71
C HIS A 125 -18.20 -17.91 -2.77
N ALA A 126 -18.34 -16.71 -3.32
CA ALA A 126 -19.62 -16.02 -3.52
C ALA A 126 -19.52 -15.04 -4.70
N ALA A 127 -20.61 -14.30 -4.98
CA ALA A 127 -20.57 -13.22 -5.96
C ALA A 127 -19.51 -12.18 -5.58
N ARG A 128 -18.64 -11.82 -6.54
CA ARG A 128 -17.58 -10.83 -6.31
C ARG A 128 -18.19 -9.44 -6.08
N PRO A 129 -17.87 -8.76 -4.97
CA PRO A 129 -18.33 -7.39 -4.74
C PRO A 129 -17.68 -6.43 -5.75
N THR A 130 -18.47 -5.44 -6.19
CA THR A 130 -18.05 -4.41 -7.16
C THR A 130 -18.08 -3.03 -6.50
N GLY A 131 -17.44 -2.03 -7.13
CA GLY A 131 -17.46 -0.64 -6.66
C GLY A 131 -16.57 -0.31 -5.45
N LEU A 132 -15.90 -1.31 -4.86
CA LEU A 132 -15.01 -1.11 -3.70
C LEU A 132 -13.76 -0.26 -4.04
N ASP A 133 -13.40 -0.18 -5.32
CA ASP A 133 -12.33 0.66 -5.86
C ASP A 133 -12.42 2.14 -5.48
N SER A 134 -13.62 2.63 -5.21
CA SER A 134 -13.86 4.01 -4.77
C SER A 134 -13.36 4.27 -3.33
N LEU A 135 -13.13 3.23 -2.54
CA LEU A 135 -12.70 3.30 -1.13
C LEU A 135 -11.17 3.36 -0.98
N ALA A 136 -10.44 3.30 -2.10
CA ALA A 136 -8.98 3.28 -2.12
C ALA A 136 -8.38 4.66 -1.81
N THR A 137 -9.06 5.74 -2.21
CA THR A 137 -8.58 7.11 -2.04
C THR A 137 -8.65 7.55 -0.57
N CYS A 138 -7.58 8.18 -0.10
CA CYS A 138 -7.48 8.77 1.22
C CYS A 138 -7.24 10.26 1.14
N THR A 139 -7.59 10.98 2.20
CA THR A 139 -7.48 12.43 2.31
C THR A 139 -6.60 12.82 3.49
N LEU A 140 -6.02 14.01 3.45
CA LEU A 140 -5.31 14.59 4.58
C LEU A 140 -6.30 15.39 5.43
N GLY A 141 -6.56 14.95 6.66
CA GLY A 141 -7.31 15.71 7.66
C GLY A 141 -6.41 16.76 8.31
N ALA A 142 -6.87 18.01 8.34
CA ALA A 142 -6.18 19.08 9.04
C ALA A 142 -6.31 18.89 10.56
N GLY A 143 -5.21 19.06 11.29
CA GLY A 143 -5.23 19.09 12.75
C GLY A 143 -5.97 20.34 13.25
N GLY A 144 -7.25 20.19 13.58
CA GLY A 144 -8.08 21.21 14.22
C GLY A 144 -8.71 22.23 13.27
N GLY A 145 -10.05 22.27 13.23
CA GLY A 145 -10.84 23.32 12.57
C GLY A 145 -11.55 22.84 11.31
N VAL A 146 -12.87 22.74 11.40
CA VAL A 146 -13.82 22.42 10.33
C VAL A 146 -13.62 23.28 9.07
N GLN A 147 -13.56 22.65 7.89
CA GLN A 147 -14.25 23.08 6.67
C GLN A 147 -14.03 22.06 5.54
N GLN A 148 -15.13 21.42 5.15
CA GLN A 148 -15.29 20.54 4.01
C GLN A 148 -15.55 21.38 2.74
N PRO A 149 -14.91 21.08 1.60
CA PRO A 149 -15.43 21.50 0.29
C PRO A 149 -16.34 20.42 -0.32
N PRO A 150 -17.24 20.77 -1.26
CA PRO A 150 -18.46 20.02 -1.53
C PRO A 150 -18.22 18.72 -2.31
N ALA A 151 -19.08 17.73 -2.03
CA ALA A 151 -19.31 16.61 -2.91
C ALA A 151 -20.03 17.08 -4.18
N ASN A 152 -19.50 16.73 -5.36
CA ASN A 152 -20.31 16.69 -6.58
C ASN A 152 -20.27 15.26 -7.13
N GLY A 153 -21.45 14.63 -7.07
CA GLY A 153 -21.77 13.40 -7.77
C GLY A 153 -21.82 13.59 -9.29
N GLY A 154 -22.01 12.48 -9.97
CA GLY A 154 -21.76 12.29 -11.39
C GLY A 154 -22.40 13.32 -12.34
N ALA A 155 -21.65 13.63 -13.38
CA ALA A 155 -22.17 13.94 -14.69
C ALA A 155 -21.10 13.58 -15.73
N GLN A 156 -21.40 12.56 -16.53
CA GLN A 156 -20.77 12.29 -17.82
C GLN A 156 -20.90 13.54 -18.72
N PRO A 157 -19.84 14.01 -19.39
CA PRO A 157 -20.00 14.95 -20.49
C PRO A 157 -19.94 14.25 -21.86
N PRO A 158 -20.53 14.85 -22.90
CA PRO A 158 -21.07 14.18 -24.06
C PRO A 158 -20.17 14.22 -25.30
N ALA A 159 -20.46 13.35 -26.26
CA ALA A 159 -20.08 13.51 -27.65
C ALA A 159 -20.87 14.67 -28.29
N ASN A 160 -20.19 15.70 -28.80
CA ASN A 160 -20.52 16.30 -30.11
C ASN A 160 -19.43 17.26 -30.59
N GLY A 161 -19.21 17.27 -31.90
CA GLY A 161 -18.19 18.07 -32.58
C GLY A 161 -18.53 19.54 -32.81
N GLY A 162 -17.49 20.29 -33.21
CA GLY A 162 -17.58 21.69 -33.66
C GLY A 162 -16.22 22.39 -33.79
N ASN A 163 -15.65 22.33 -35.00
CA ASN A 163 -14.75 23.25 -35.73
C ASN A 163 -13.93 24.36 -34.99
N GLN A 164 -12.59 24.19 -35.04
CA GLN A 164 -11.47 25.12 -35.44
C GLN A 164 -11.34 26.57 -34.86
N PRO A 165 -10.11 27.13 -34.71
CA PRO A 165 -9.17 27.39 -35.82
C PRO A 165 -7.70 26.91 -35.61
N PRO A 166 -6.87 26.85 -36.67
CA PRO A 166 -5.51 26.32 -36.62
C PRO A 166 -4.49 27.44 -36.32
N ALA A 167 -3.57 27.19 -35.39
CA ALA A 167 -2.32 27.96 -35.31
C ALA A 167 -1.24 27.21 -36.08
N THR A 168 -0.79 27.82 -37.16
CA THR A 168 0.24 27.35 -38.09
C THR A 168 1.65 27.72 -37.64
N GLN A 169 2.52 26.70 -37.60
CA GLN A 169 3.96 26.65 -37.94
C GLN A 169 5.02 27.23 -36.97
N PRO A 170 6.33 26.82 -37.07
CA PRO A 170 6.95 25.84 -37.99
C PRO A 170 7.82 24.73 -37.35
N ALA A 171 7.84 23.58 -38.06
CA ALA A 171 8.95 22.67 -38.38
C ALA A 171 9.98 22.15 -37.34
N THR A 172 10.18 20.82 -37.45
CA THR A 172 11.43 20.04 -37.26
C THR A 172 11.95 19.76 -35.86
N GLN A 173 11.41 18.70 -35.24
CA GLN A 173 12.20 17.61 -34.66
C GLN A 173 11.26 16.41 -34.40
N PRO A 174 11.63 15.16 -34.76
CA PRO A 174 10.95 13.99 -34.21
C PRO A 174 11.03 14.07 -32.67
N PRO A 175 9.99 13.66 -31.90
CA PRO A 175 10.18 13.50 -30.47
C PRO A 175 11.39 12.58 -30.29
N ALA A 176 12.42 13.06 -29.59
CA ALA A 176 13.52 12.20 -29.19
C ALA A 176 12.86 10.98 -28.54
N ALA A 177 13.04 9.80 -29.16
CA ALA A 177 12.35 8.61 -28.74
C ALA A 177 12.66 8.42 -27.25
N ALA A 178 11.63 8.50 -26.41
CA ALA A 178 11.77 8.01 -25.05
C ALA A 178 12.29 6.58 -25.19
N GLY A 179 13.45 6.29 -24.58
CA GLY A 179 13.98 4.92 -24.59
C GLY A 179 12.91 3.95 -24.09
N THR A 180 13.07 2.67 -24.39
CA THR A 180 12.11 1.64 -23.95
C THR A 180 12.63 0.94 -22.71
N ILE A 181 11.74 0.60 -21.78
CA ILE A 181 12.12 -0.18 -20.60
C ILE A 181 12.33 -1.63 -21.02
N SER A 182 13.55 -2.11 -20.84
CA SER A 182 13.96 -3.49 -21.05
C SER A 182 14.12 -4.18 -19.71
N CYS A 183 13.42 -5.30 -19.54
CA CYS A 183 13.45 -6.11 -18.32
C CYS A 183 13.83 -7.55 -18.67
N PRO A 184 14.60 -8.25 -17.82
CA PRO A 184 14.84 -9.68 -18.00
C PRO A 184 13.53 -10.48 -18.07
N THR A 185 13.48 -11.44 -19.00
CA THR A 185 12.35 -12.37 -19.14
C THR A 185 12.38 -13.38 -18.00
N VAL A 186 11.26 -13.47 -17.26
CA VAL A 186 11.15 -14.37 -16.11
C VAL A 186 10.81 -15.78 -16.56
N ALA A 187 9.96 -15.93 -17.58
CA ALA A 187 9.47 -17.22 -18.07
C ALA A 187 10.59 -18.20 -18.42
N ASP A 188 11.67 -17.71 -19.04
CA ASP A 188 12.81 -18.55 -19.50
C ASP A 188 13.71 -19.04 -18.36
N LYS A 189 13.55 -18.48 -17.16
CA LYS A 189 14.34 -18.83 -15.96
C LYS A 189 13.54 -19.65 -14.96
N LEU A 190 12.25 -19.91 -15.23
CA LEU A 190 11.44 -20.76 -14.38
C LEU A 190 11.74 -22.24 -14.65
N PRO A 191 11.82 -23.09 -13.60
CA PRO A 191 11.83 -24.53 -13.79
C PRO A 191 10.47 -25.03 -14.29
N ALA A 192 10.34 -26.34 -14.53
CA ALA A 192 9.06 -26.94 -14.91
C ALA A 192 7.94 -26.53 -13.93
N ILE A 193 6.92 -25.84 -14.45
CA ILE A 193 5.82 -25.31 -13.65
C ILE A 193 4.80 -26.44 -13.39
N PRO A 194 4.49 -26.76 -12.13
CA PRO A 194 3.47 -27.74 -11.80
C PRO A 194 2.11 -27.33 -12.36
N ALA A 195 1.32 -28.28 -12.87
CA ALA A 195 0.01 -28.00 -13.46
C ALA A 195 -0.92 -27.23 -12.50
N ALA A 196 -0.87 -27.56 -11.19
CA ALA A 196 -1.63 -26.88 -10.15
C ALA A 196 -1.24 -25.39 -9.95
N ALA A 197 0.01 -25.03 -10.23
CA ALA A 197 0.51 -23.65 -10.10
C ALA A 197 0.33 -22.83 -11.38
N LYS A 198 0.11 -23.48 -12.54
CA LYS A 198 0.20 -22.85 -13.86
C LYS A 198 -0.68 -21.60 -13.99
N ALA A 199 -1.95 -21.67 -13.59
CA ALA A 199 -2.85 -20.52 -13.67
C ALA A 199 -2.44 -19.36 -12.75
N GLU A 200 -1.82 -19.62 -11.60
CA GLU A 200 -1.28 -18.57 -10.73
C GLU A 200 -0.01 -17.95 -11.34
N VAL A 201 0.89 -18.77 -11.87
CA VAL A 201 2.12 -18.30 -12.51
C VAL A 201 1.80 -17.47 -13.75
N ASP A 202 0.91 -17.93 -14.63
CA ASP A 202 0.52 -17.21 -15.85
C ASP A 202 -0.06 -15.82 -15.53
N ARG A 203 -0.93 -15.71 -14.52
CA ARG A 203 -1.48 -14.42 -14.05
C ARG A 203 -0.40 -13.47 -13.52
N ASN A 204 0.61 -13.99 -12.82
CA ASN A 204 1.70 -13.15 -12.32
C ASN A 204 2.67 -12.75 -13.46
N LEU A 205 2.87 -13.60 -14.48
CA LEU A 205 3.62 -13.23 -15.69
C LEU A 205 2.90 -12.12 -16.48
N GLU A 206 1.59 -12.19 -16.61
CA GLU A 206 0.79 -11.10 -17.19
C GLU A 206 0.89 -9.81 -16.37
N LEU A 207 0.90 -9.91 -15.03
CA LEU A 207 1.09 -8.76 -14.15
C LEU A 207 2.46 -8.11 -14.36
N LEU A 208 3.53 -8.89 -14.55
CA LEU A 208 4.86 -8.36 -14.88
C LEU A 208 4.85 -7.59 -16.21
N ASN A 209 4.14 -8.11 -17.23
CA ASN A 209 4.01 -7.41 -18.52
C ASN A 209 3.24 -6.09 -18.37
N LYS A 210 2.17 -6.06 -17.57
CA LYS A 210 1.43 -4.83 -17.27
C LYS A 210 2.29 -3.79 -16.56
N GLN A 211 3.12 -4.21 -15.60
CA GLN A 211 4.05 -3.32 -14.89
C GLN A 211 5.06 -2.68 -15.85
N ILE A 212 5.57 -3.45 -16.83
CA ILE A 212 6.46 -2.93 -17.87
C ILE A 212 5.73 -1.91 -18.76
N ALA A 213 4.50 -2.22 -19.19
CA ALA A 213 3.71 -1.32 -20.02
C ALA A 213 3.41 0.01 -19.30
N GLU A 214 2.96 -0.04 -18.04
CA GLU A 214 2.73 1.14 -17.21
C GLU A 214 4.00 1.99 -17.07
N ALA A 215 5.14 1.35 -16.81
CA ALA A 215 6.40 2.05 -16.69
C ALA A 215 6.86 2.68 -18.01
N ASN A 216 6.64 2.01 -19.15
CA ASN A 216 6.89 2.58 -20.48
C ASN A 216 6.01 3.81 -20.76
N THR A 217 4.72 3.76 -20.40
CA THR A 217 3.84 4.93 -20.48
C THR A 217 4.35 6.07 -19.61
N ARG A 218 4.78 5.78 -18.38
CA ARG A 218 5.36 6.81 -17.49
C ARG A 218 6.65 7.40 -18.06
N LEU A 219 7.50 6.57 -18.66
CA LEU A 219 8.75 7.03 -19.30
C LEU A 219 8.47 7.95 -20.49
N ALA A 220 7.54 7.57 -21.36
CA ALA A 220 7.11 8.41 -22.48
C ALA A 220 6.53 9.75 -22.02
N ASN A 221 5.74 9.76 -20.95
CA ASN A 221 5.15 10.98 -20.38
C ASN A 221 6.16 11.85 -19.61
N SER A 222 7.36 11.32 -19.32
CA SER A 222 8.41 12.02 -18.57
C SER A 222 9.49 12.61 -19.48
N VAL A 223 9.33 12.55 -20.81
CA VAL A 223 10.29 13.15 -21.73
C VAL A 223 10.36 14.66 -21.49
N GLY A 224 11.58 15.17 -21.23
CA GLY A 224 11.81 16.57 -20.88
C GLY A 224 11.55 16.92 -19.41
N GLN A 225 11.10 15.96 -18.58
CA GLN A 225 10.88 16.15 -17.14
C GLN A 225 11.89 15.32 -16.34
N GLY A 226 12.94 15.98 -15.86
CA GLY A 226 13.97 15.37 -15.01
C GLY A 226 14.97 14.51 -15.79
N GLY A 227 16.25 14.63 -15.44
CA GLY A 227 17.34 13.90 -16.09
C GLY A 227 17.36 12.39 -15.76
N PRO A 228 18.43 11.66 -16.13
CA PRO A 228 18.55 10.21 -15.92
C PRO A 228 18.30 9.75 -14.47
N ALA A 229 18.67 10.58 -13.49
CA ALA A 229 18.42 10.30 -12.07
C ALA A 229 16.91 10.24 -11.73
N PHE A 230 16.07 11.03 -12.40
CA PHE A 230 14.62 10.96 -12.22
C PHE A 230 14.08 9.62 -12.72
N VAL A 231 14.47 9.20 -13.92
CA VAL A 231 14.05 7.91 -14.49
C VAL A 231 14.46 6.74 -13.58
N GLN A 232 15.69 6.77 -13.07
CA GLN A 232 16.17 5.75 -12.15
C GLN A 232 15.35 5.69 -10.86
N ASN A 233 15.09 6.84 -10.23
CA ASN A 233 14.47 6.88 -8.90
C ASN A 233 12.94 6.80 -8.94
N ALA A 234 12.30 7.41 -9.93
CA ALA A 234 10.85 7.53 -10.00
C ALA A 234 10.19 6.45 -10.85
N ILE A 235 10.93 5.81 -11.77
CA ILE A 235 10.40 4.82 -12.71
C ILE A 235 11.04 3.45 -12.46
N LEU A 236 12.36 3.33 -12.63
CA LEU A 236 13.04 2.03 -12.57
C LEU A 236 13.10 1.44 -11.16
N GLY A 237 13.34 2.25 -10.13
CA GLY A 237 13.34 1.80 -8.73
C GLY A 237 11.98 1.19 -8.32
N PRO A 238 10.87 1.93 -8.40
CA PRO A 238 9.54 1.40 -8.09
C PRO A 238 9.14 0.21 -8.96
N LEU A 239 9.54 0.20 -10.24
CA LEU A 239 9.31 -0.96 -11.11
C LEU A 239 10.06 -2.20 -10.62
N ALA A 240 11.33 -2.06 -10.23
CA ALA A 240 12.13 -3.16 -9.70
C ALA A 240 11.51 -3.75 -8.42
N ASP A 241 11.00 -2.91 -7.51
CA ASP A 241 10.32 -3.38 -6.30
C ASP A 241 9.02 -4.13 -6.60
N LYS A 242 8.18 -3.57 -7.48
CA LYS A 242 6.93 -4.23 -7.94
C LYS A 242 7.21 -5.58 -8.60
N ARG A 243 8.24 -5.64 -9.47
CA ARG A 243 8.66 -6.87 -10.14
C ARG A 243 9.19 -7.90 -9.15
N ARG A 244 10.07 -7.50 -8.22
CA ARG A 244 10.61 -8.38 -7.17
C ARG A 244 9.48 -9.04 -6.38
N SER A 245 8.50 -8.26 -5.92
CA SER A 245 7.33 -8.79 -5.19
C SER A 245 6.54 -9.80 -6.03
N THR A 246 6.36 -9.53 -7.32
CA THR A 246 5.62 -10.41 -8.22
C THR A 246 6.39 -11.70 -8.53
N ILE A 247 7.71 -11.59 -8.72
CA ILE A 247 8.62 -12.71 -8.94
C ILE A 247 8.68 -13.63 -7.71
N ASP A 248 8.77 -13.08 -6.49
CA ASP A 248 8.72 -13.90 -5.28
C ASP A 248 7.36 -14.61 -5.15
N ARG A 249 6.26 -13.96 -5.55
CA ARG A 249 4.94 -14.60 -5.61
C ARG A 249 4.91 -15.79 -6.56
N ILE A 250 5.56 -15.69 -7.72
CA ILE A 250 5.74 -16.82 -8.66
C ILE A 250 6.56 -17.94 -8.01
N ALA A 251 7.69 -17.59 -7.38
CA ALA A 251 8.55 -18.57 -6.72
C ALA A 251 7.80 -19.31 -5.60
N ILE A 252 7.03 -18.60 -4.78
CA ILE A 252 6.18 -19.18 -3.73
C ILE A 252 5.11 -20.08 -4.34
N ALA A 253 4.41 -19.64 -5.40
CA ALA A 253 3.37 -20.44 -6.04
C ALA A 253 3.90 -21.80 -6.54
N ILE A 254 5.08 -21.81 -7.15
CA ILE A 254 5.78 -23.04 -7.56
C ILE A 254 6.20 -23.84 -6.31
N GLY A 255 6.78 -23.17 -5.32
CA GLY A 255 7.29 -23.75 -4.07
C GLY A 255 6.24 -24.46 -3.20
N ARG A 256 4.94 -24.21 -3.41
CA ARG A 256 3.86 -24.95 -2.73
C ARG A 256 3.67 -26.36 -3.28
N HIS A 257 4.17 -26.64 -4.48
CA HIS A 257 3.95 -27.90 -5.19
C HIS A 257 5.26 -28.63 -5.53
N THR A 258 6.38 -27.92 -5.61
CA THR A 258 7.72 -28.47 -5.86
C THR A 258 8.78 -27.68 -5.10
N ALA A 259 10.08 -27.98 -5.30
CA ALA A 259 11.15 -27.19 -4.74
C ALA A 259 11.05 -25.72 -5.19
N LYS A 260 11.07 -24.78 -4.23
CA LYS A 260 11.01 -23.33 -4.51
C LYS A 260 12.22 -22.92 -5.37
N PRO A 261 12.03 -22.30 -6.54
CA PRO A 261 13.14 -21.78 -7.32
C PRO A 261 13.80 -20.60 -6.60
N THR A 262 15.13 -20.55 -6.65
CA THR A 262 15.96 -19.50 -6.01
C THR A 262 16.64 -18.63 -7.07
N GLY A 263 17.13 -17.45 -6.67
CA GLY A 263 17.89 -16.55 -7.55
C GLY A 263 17.06 -15.73 -8.55
N LEU A 264 15.73 -15.93 -8.60
CA LEU A 264 14.82 -15.19 -9.48
C LEU A 264 14.78 -13.67 -9.20
N ASP A 265 15.12 -13.27 -7.98
CA ASP A 265 15.24 -11.88 -7.52
C ASP A 265 16.13 -10.99 -8.40
N SER A 266 17.13 -11.58 -9.04
CA SER A 266 18.04 -10.90 -9.97
C SER A 266 17.34 -10.40 -11.25
N LEU A 267 16.15 -10.92 -11.56
CA LEU A 267 15.36 -10.57 -12.75
C LEU A 267 14.45 -9.35 -12.53
N ALA A 268 14.45 -8.80 -11.32
CA ALA A 268 13.60 -7.69 -10.93
C ALA A 268 14.05 -6.36 -11.56
N THR A 269 15.37 -6.17 -11.73
CA THR A 269 15.93 -4.91 -12.23
C THR A 269 15.73 -4.76 -13.74
N CYS A 270 15.35 -3.56 -14.17
CA CYS A 270 15.16 -3.19 -15.57
C CYS A 270 16.05 -1.99 -15.93
N THR A 271 16.30 -1.81 -17.22
CA THR A 271 17.07 -0.69 -17.77
C THR A 271 16.24 0.05 -18.82
N VAL A 272 16.67 1.26 -19.18
CA VAL A 272 16.19 1.94 -20.39
C VAL A 272 17.13 1.58 -21.55
N ALA A 273 16.57 1.21 -22.69
CA ALA A 273 17.25 0.86 -23.94
C ALA A 273 16.91 1.85 -25.05
#